data_AF-A0A7Y3I4Y4-F1
#
_entry.id   AF-A0A7Y3I4Y4-F1
#
_cell.length_a   1.000
_cell.length_b   1.000
_cell.length_c   1.000
_cell.angle_alpha   90.00
_cell.angle_beta   90.00
_cell.angle_gamma   90.00
#
_symmetry.space_group_name_H-M   'P 1'
#
loop_
_entity.id
_entity.type
_entity.pdbx_description
1 polymer ?
#
loop_
_entity_poly.entity_id
_entity_poly.type
_entity_poly.pdbx_seq_one_letter_code
_entity_poly.pdbx_strand_id
1 'polypeptide(L)'
;MTAAATLNPPGLLDRPADPASEYASVFPLDGYLAFLDVLRERDVSVITYDDLFAGSDDWDHESCYEREFRRWHAEVRDPERIYLLIQHDVDFVPEFTQRIVALEAAAGVRSNVFLFHEINRDIPAGSPYDDRPYDVDHPYFRVAEEAGFVVGYHQNAIARAGTSLADATACFRDDVAALRRHHAIDYFCPHGGPGRTIDGRLYRNFDLDIPAELRGTLRWVYNRYGVRFSKRYSDGGLRRIDDPNRLAGLDLLAFARSLQPGQRAFALIHPQLWGYNVQPSYNPHLATQPWYRAFLDRSG
;
A
#
# COMPACT_ATOMS: atom_id res chain seq x y z
N MET A 1 7.99 15.04 23.37
CA MET A 1 8.41 13.86 22.59
C MET A 1 8.24 14.19 21.12
N THR A 2 9.20 13.83 20.26
CA THR A 2 9.02 13.95 18.81
C THR A 2 7.98 12.92 18.34
N ALA A 3 7.22 13.21 17.28
CA ALA A 3 6.24 12.27 16.73
C ALA A 3 6.87 10.89 16.40
N ALA A 4 8.13 10.88 15.99
CA ALA A 4 8.92 9.66 15.76
C ALA A 4 9.09 8.76 17.01
N ALA A 5 9.16 9.35 18.21
CA ALA A 5 9.26 8.56 19.45
C ALA A 5 7.91 7.88 19.81
N THR A 6 6.80 8.40 19.31
CA THR A 6 5.46 7.85 19.56
C THR A 6 5.10 6.73 18.58
N LEU A 7 5.65 6.78 17.36
CA LEU A 7 5.43 5.75 16.33
C LEU A 7 6.25 4.48 16.50
N ASN A 8 7.18 4.46 17.46
CA ASN A 8 8.00 3.31 17.78
C ASN A 8 7.77 2.84 19.23
N PRO A 9 6.59 2.26 19.53
CA PRO A 9 6.36 1.68 20.84
C PRO A 9 7.34 0.52 21.11
N PRO A 10 7.75 0.29 22.37
CA PRO A 10 8.67 -0.78 22.72
C PRO A 10 8.23 -2.13 22.16
N GLY A 11 9.15 -2.87 21.55
CA GLY A 11 8.89 -4.20 20.99
C GLY A 11 8.36 -4.23 19.55
N LEU A 12 7.88 -3.12 18.98
CA LEU A 12 7.28 -3.14 17.63
C LEU A 12 8.31 -3.43 16.53
N LEU A 13 9.53 -2.92 16.71
CA LEU A 13 10.66 -3.11 15.78
C LEU A 13 11.58 -4.26 16.19
N ASP A 14 11.34 -4.88 17.33
CA ASP A 14 12.17 -5.98 17.79
C ASP A 14 11.92 -7.22 16.92
N ARG A 15 13.00 -7.87 16.52
CA ARG A 15 12.89 -9.19 15.88
C ARG A 15 12.33 -10.18 16.92
N PRO A 16 11.27 -10.93 16.60
CA PRO A 16 10.74 -11.92 17.53
C PRO A 16 11.79 -13.00 17.82
N ALA A 17 11.83 -13.46 19.07
CA ALA A 17 12.73 -14.54 19.48
C ALA A 17 12.47 -15.84 18.70
N ASP A 18 11.22 -16.10 18.37
CA ASP A 18 10.79 -17.15 17.44
C ASP A 18 10.08 -16.52 16.24
N PRO A 19 10.73 -16.43 15.06
CA PRO A 19 10.08 -15.94 13.85
C PRO A 19 8.78 -16.68 13.52
N ALA A 20 8.65 -17.98 13.84
CA ALA A 20 7.44 -18.75 13.57
C ALA A 20 6.21 -18.27 14.35
N SER A 21 6.39 -17.43 15.37
CA SER A 21 5.30 -16.77 16.10
C SER A 21 4.57 -15.68 15.31
N GLU A 22 5.18 -15.15 14.24
CA GLU A 22 4.57 -14.16 13.35
C GLU A 22 3.73 -14.82 12.24
N TYR A 23 2.88 -14.03 11.57
CA TYR A 23 2.22 -14.47 10.35
C TYR A 23 3.25 -14.83 9.29
N ALA A 24 2.95 -15.87 8.51
CA ALA A 24 3.78 -16.22 7.38
C ALA A 24 3.87 -15.05 6.39
N SER A 25 5.09 -14.75 5.97
CA SER A 25 5.40 -13.71 4.99
C SER A 25 6.02 -14.34 3.74
N VAL A 26 6.02 -13.56 2.66
CA VAL A 26 6.64 -13.94 1.39
C VAL A 26 8.06 -13.39 1.31
N PHE A 27 8.26 -12.15 1.71
CA PHE A 27 9.52 -11.45 1.63
C PHE A 27 10.11 -11.30 3.03
N PRO A 28 11.44 -11.45 3.17
CA PRO A 28 12.13 -11.13 4.41
C PRO A 28 12.03 -9.62 4.68
N LEU A 29 11.70 -9.25 5.92
CA LEU A 29 11.63 -7.85 6.32
C LEU A 29 12.96 -7.11 6.14
N ASP A 30 14.09 -7.81 6.21
CA ASP A 30 15.42 -7.26 5.92
C ASP A 30 15.53 -6.67 4.50
N GLY A 31 14.76 -7.20 3.54
CA GLY A 31 14.67 -6.61 2.21
C GLY A 31 14.02 -5.23 2.19
N TYR A 32 13.03 -5.01 3.06
CA TYR A 32 12.39 -3.71 3.24
C TYR A 32 13.33 -2.72 3.95
N LEU A 33 14.05 -3.18 4.97
CA LEU A 33 15.07 -2.36 5.65
C LEU A 33 16.16 -1.88 4.68
N ALA A 34 16.70 -2.79 3.87
CA ALA A 34 17.68 -2.46 2.85
C ALA A 34 17.11 -1.51 1.78
N PHE A 35 15.80 -1.57 1.52
CA PHE A 35 15.14 -0.62 0.62
C PHE A 35 15.16 0.80 1.21
N LEU A 36 14.79 0.96 2.48
CA LEU A 36 14.86 2.26 3.18
C LEU A 36 16.29 2.81 3.21
N ASP A 37 17.30 1.95 3.44
CA ASP A 37 18.70 2.35 3.39
C ASP A 37 19.09 2.90 2.00
N VAL A 38 18.69 2.22 0.92
CA VAL A 38 18.92 2.70 -0.45
C VAL A 38 18.23 4.03 -0.72
N LEU A 39 17.01 4.25 -0.22
CA LEU A 39 16.32 5.53 -0.38
C LEU A 39 17.12 6.66 0.28
N ARG A 40 17.61 6.44 1.50
CA ARG A 40 18.43 7.41 2.24
C ARG A 40 19.78 7.67 1.56
N GLU A 41 20.50 6.62 1.16
CA GLU A 41 21.79 6.72 0.48
C GLU A 41 21.72 7.52 -0.83
N ARG A 42 20.57 7.44 -1.51
CA ARG A 42 20.33 8.09 -2.79
C ARG A 42 19.58 9.41 -2.68
N ASP A 43 19.36 9.90 -1.45
CA ASP A 43 18.61 11.13 -1.17
C ASP A 43 17.25 11.18 -1.90
N VAL A 44 16.51 10.07 -1.87
CA VAL A 44 15.20 9.99 -2.50
C VAL A 44 14.18 10.77 -1.67
N SER A 45 13.51 11.73 -2.31
CA SER A 45 12.41 12.48 -1.71
C SER A 45 11.14 11.64 -1.72
N VAL A 46 10.79 11.07 -0.56
CA VAL A 46 9.53 10.34 -0.41
C VAL A 46 8.38 11.32 -0.16
N ILE A 47 7.36 11.22 -0.99
CA ILE A 47 6.17 12.08 -0.99
C ILE A 47 4.90 11.26 -0.78
N THR A 48 3.85 11.93 -0.34
CA THR A 48 2.50 11.43 -0.09
C THR A 48 1.51 12.05 -1.07
N TYR A 49 0.27 11.56 -1.06
CA TYR A 49 -0.80 12.16 -1.86
C TYR A 49 -1.11 13.59 -1.45
N ASP A 50 -0.93 13.96 -0.18
CA ASP A 50 -1.08 15.34 0.27
C ASP A 50 -0.10 16.29 -0.40
N ASP A 51 1.15 15.86 -0.63
CA ASP A 51 2.12 16.71 -1.34
C ASP A 51 1.77 16.89 -2.81
N LEU A 52 1.28 15.82 -3.44
CA LEU A 52 0.87 15.84 -4.85
C LEU A 52 -0.31 16.79 -5.05
N PHE A 53 -1.31 16.66 -4.19
CA PHE A 53 -2.56 17.42 -4.31
C PHE A 53 -2.57 18.72 -3.51
N ALA A 54 -1.50 19.08 -2.80
CA ALA A 54 -1.37 20.35 -2.10
C ALA A 54 -1.66 21.54 -3.04
N GLY A 55 -2.73 22.28 -2.81
CA GLY A 55 -3.14 23.40 -3.68
C GLY A 55 -3.67 22.98 -5.06
N SER A 56 -3.93 21.69 -5.29
CA SER A 56 -4.58 21.18 -6.49
C SER A 56 -6.09 21.05 -6.29
N ASP A 57 -6.87 21.68 -7.16
CA ASP A 57 -8.31 21.48 -7.31
C ASP A 57 -8.64 20.43 -8.40
N ASP A 58 -7.65 19.63 -8.81
CA ASP A 58 -7.87 18.55 -9.77
C ASP A 58 -8.54 17.35 -9.08
N TRP A 59 -9.78 17.09 -9.48
CA TRP A 59 -10.61 15.96 -9.03
C TRP A 59 -10.91 14.99 -10.17
N ASP A 60 -10.36 15.23 -11.37
CA ASP A 60 -10.63 14.43 -12.57
C ASP A 60 -9.68 13.23 -12.64
N HIS A 61 -10.10 12.17 -11.94
CA HIS A 61 -9.41 10.90 -11.94
C HIS A 61 -9.48 10.18 -13.30
N GLU A 62 -10.52 10.42 -14.11
CA GLU A 62 -10.69 9.79 -15.42
C GLU A 62 -9.63 10.26 -16.42
N SER A 63 -9.24 11.53 -16.34
CA SER A 63 -8.10 12.10 -17.09
C SER A 63 -6.72 11.79 -16.47
N CYS A 64 -6.71 10.98 -15.40
CA CYS A 64 -5.52 10.68 -14.60
C CYS A 64 -4.85 11.95 -14.05
N TYR A 65 -5.67 12.89 -13.55
CA TYR A 65 -5.24 14.15 -12.94
C TYR A 65 -4.27 14.95 -13.83
N GLU A 66 -4.68 15.23 -15.06
CA GLU A 66 -3.82 15.91 -16.03
C GLU A 66 -3.39 17.32 -15.55
N ARG A 67 -4.26 18.05 -14.83
CA ARG A 67 -3.92 19.38 -14.33
C ARG A 67 -2.92 19.29 -13.19
N GLU A 68 -3.08 18.32 -12.29
CA GLU A 68 -2.07 17.98 -11.27
C GLU A 68 -0.72 17.71 -11.94
N PHE A 69 -0.69 16.84 -12.95
CA PHE A 69 0.56 16.44 -13.58
C PHE A 69 1.27 17.61 -14.28
N ARG A 70 0.52 18.49 -14.95
CA ARG A 70 1.07 19.71 -15.57
C ARG A 70 1.63 20.66 -14.51
N ARG A 71 0.90 20.88 -13.41
CA ARG A 71 1.37 21.69 -12.26
C ARG A 71 2.64 21.11 -11.66
N TRP A 72 2.67 19.80 -11.42
CA TRP A 72 3.84 19.10 -10.90
C TRP A 72 5.09 19.40 -11.73
N HIS A 73 4.98 19.26 -13.05
CA HIS A 73 6.10 19.51 -13.96
C HIS A 73 6.52 20.98 -14.06
N ALA A 74 5.61 21.92 -13.88
CA ALA A 74 5.87 23.35 -14.03
C ALA A 74 6.38 24.00 -12.74
N GLU A 75 5.89 23.57 -11.57
CA GLU A 75 6.00 24.32 -10.32
C GLU A 75 6.64 23.55 -9.16
N VAL A 76 6.51 22.22 -9.14
CA VAL A 76 6.88 21.40 -7.96
C VAL A 76 8.15 20.59 -8.20
N ARG A 77 8.28 20.03 -9.41
CA ARG A 77 9.38 19.12 -9.76
C ARG A 77 10.72 19.85 -9.77
N ASP A 78 11.64 19.34 -8.97
CA ASP A 78 13.08 19.59 -9.12
C ASP A 78 13.68 18.52 -10.07
N PRO A 79 14.30 18.90 -11.20
CA PRO A 79 14.88 17.94 -12.13
C PRO A 79 16.08 17.17 -11.55
N GLU A 80 16.71 17.65 -10.48
CA GLU A 80 17.85 17.00 -9.83
C GLU A 80 17.43 16.03 -8.71
N ARG A 81 16.15 16.05 -8.30
CA ARG A 81 15.63 15.17 -7.24
C ARG A 81 14.96 13.93 -7.79
N ILE A 82 15.05 12.85 -7.02
CA ILE A 82 14.27 11.63 -7.21
C ILE A 82 13.04 11.72 -6.31
N TYR A 83 11.83 11.55 -6.86
CA TYR A 83 10.61 11.51 -6.09
C TYR A 83 10.01 10.11 -6.08
N LEU A 84 9.59 9.64 -4.90
CA LEU A 84 8.94 8.35 -4.73
C LEU A 84 7.67 8.50 -3.90
N LEU A 85 6.56 7.96 -4.38
CA LEU A 85 5.36 7.74 -3.57
C LEU A 85 5.31 6.27 -3.16
N ILE A 86 5.20 6.01 -1.86
CA ILE A 86 5.03 4.66 -1.30
C ILE A 86 3.58 4.52 -0.84
N GLN A 87 2.91 3.47 -1.30
CA GLN A 87 1.56 3.11 -0.89
C GLN A 87 1.57 1.71 -0.25
N HIS A 88 0.86 1.58 0.87
CA HIS A 88 0.63 0.33 1.58
C HIS A 88 -0.83 -0.08 1.44
N ASP A 89 -1.10 -1.18 0.75
CA ASP A 89 -2.45 -1.78 0.69
C ASP A 89 -2.56 -2.81 1.84
N VAL A 90 -3.35 -2.48 2.88
CA VAL A 90 -3.43 -3.25 4.12
C VAL A 90 -4.51 -4.33 4.01
N ASP A 91 -4.19 -5.47 3.41
CA ASP A 91 -5.26 -6.42 3.08
C ASP A 91 -5.76 -7.27 4.26
N PHE A 92 -4.85 -7.76 5.09
CA PHE A 92 -5.16 -8.82 6.06
C PHE A 92 -4.59 -8.58 7.46
N VAL A 93 -3.37 -8.02 7.58
CA VAL A 93 -2.65 -7.95 8.86
C VAL A 93 -2.25 -6.50 9.14
N PRO A 94 -3.13 -5.69 9.77
CA PRO A 94 -2.82 -4.31 10.13
C PRO A 94 -1.56 -4.16 10.99
N GLU A 95 -1.26 -5.12 11.86
CA GLU A 95 -0.08 -5.14 12.74
C GLU A 95 1.24 -5.06 11.95
N PHE A 96 1.34 -5.75 10.81
CA PHE A 96 2.52 -5.67 9.95
C PHE A 96 2.68 -4.27 9.34
N THR A 97 1.57 -3.58 9.09
CA THR A 97 1.61 -2.20 8.60
C THR A 97 2.11 -1.25 9.67
N GLN A 98 1.72 -1.42 10.94
CA GLN A 98 2.25 -0.61 12.04
C GLN A 98 3.78 -0.74 12.13
N ARG A 99 4.31 -1.96 11.99
CA ARG A 99 5.76 -2.18 11.95
C ARG A 99 6.41 -1.46 10.77
N ILE A 100 5.85 -1.57 9.56
CA ILE A 100 6.40 -0.90 8.38
C ILE A 100 6.37 0.63 8.55
N VAL A 101 5.27 1.20 9.07
CA VAL A 101 5.17 2.64 9.37
C VAL A 101 6.20 3.07 10.41
N ALA A 102 6.42 2.28 11.46
CA ALA A 102 7.44 2.56 12.47
C ALA A 102 8.86 2.54 11.88
N LEU A 103 9.16 1.59 10.99
CA LEU A 103 10.44 1.52 10.26
C LEU A 103 10.64 2.73 9.34
N GLU A 104 9.61 3.11 8.59
CA GLU A 104 9.64 4.29 7.73
C GLU A 104 9.85 5.56 8.55
N ALA A 105 9.10 5.74 9.64
CA ALA A 105 9.23 6.89 10.53
C ALA A 105 10.64 6.99 11.13
N ALA A 106 11.22 5.85 11.55
CA ALA A 106 12.61 5.79 12.04
C ALA A 106 13.64 6.17 10.96
N ALA A 107 13.33 5.90 9.69
CA ALA A 107 14.15 6.29 8.54
C ALA A 107 13.87 7.72 8.03
N GLY A 108 12.94 8.46 8.66
CA GLY A 108 12.51 9.79 8.19
C GLY A 108 11.68 9.73 6.90
N VAL A 109 11.08 8.58 6.60
CA VAL A 109 10.22 8.32 5.46
C VAL A 109 8.76 8.35 5.91
N ARG A 110 7.90 8.88 5.05
CA ARG A 110 6.44 8.86 5.19
C ARG A 110 5.83 8.19 3.97
N SER A 111 4.65 7.62 4.15
CA SER A 111 3.96 6.84 3.12
C SER A 111 2.44 7.02 3.21
N ASN A 112 1.72 6.30 2.36
CA ASN A 112 0.28 6.33 2.29
C ASN A 112 -0.27 4.95 2.65
N VAL A 113 -1.10 4.87 3.69
CA VAL A 113 -1.66 3.62 4.23
C VAL A 113 -3.12 3.52 3.84
N PHE A 114 -3.49 2.50 3.05
CA PHE A 114 -4.85 2.28 2.60
C PHE A 114 -5.48 1.13 3.38
N LEU A 115 -6.48 1.47 4.18
CA LEU A 115 -7.15 0.55 5.10
C LEU A 115 -8.52 0.15 4.58
N PHE A 116 -8.92 -1.08 4.85
CA PHE A 116 -10.32 -1.46 4.80
C PHE A 116 -11.06 -0.92 6.04
N HIS A 117 -12.35 -0.59 5.90
CA HIS A 117 -13.21 -0.49 7.09
C HIS A 117 -13.49 -1.90 7.64
N GLU A 118 -13.87 -2.81 6.75
CA GLU A 118 -14.00 -4.24 7.02
C GLU A 118 -13.47 -5.03 5.82
N ILE A 119 -12.91 -6.22 6.06
CA ILE A 119 -12.44 -7.12 5.00
C ILE A 119 -13.57 -7.99 4.46
N ASN A 120 -13.46 -8.41 3.20
CA ASN A 120 -14.22 -9.58 2.74
C ASN A 120 -13.60 -10.84 3.36
N ARG A 121 -14.38 -11.60 4.13
CA ARG A 121 -13.94 -12.86 4.78
C ARG A 121 -14.03 -14.09 3.89
N ASP A 122 -14.26 -13.94 2.58
CA ASP A 122 -14.09 -15.02 1.60
C ASP A 122 -12.58 -15.36 1.40
N ILE A 123 -11.89 -15.65 2.50
CA ILE A 123 -10.50 -16.07 2.53
C ILE A 123 -10.48 -17.55 2.09
N PRO A 124 -9.65 -17.94 1.10
CA PRO A 124 -9.53 -19.34 0.72
C PRO A 124 -9.12 -20.19 1.92
N ALA A 125 -9.79 -21.32 2.13
CA ALA A 125 -9.45 -22.27 3.19
C ALA A 125 -7.95 -22.64 3.14
N GLY A 126 -7.28 -22.56 4.29
CA GLY A 126 -5.84 -22.81 4.40
C GLY A 126 -4.95 -21.60 4.08
N SER A 127 -5.52 -20.40 3.97
CA SER A 127 -4.75 -19.16 4.02
C SER A 127 -4.04 -19.03 5.38
N PRO A 128 -2.79 -18.53 5.46
CA PRO A 128 -2.15 -18.24 6.75
C PRO A 128 -2.86 -17.14 7.55
N TYR A 129 -3.79 -16.44 6.91
CA TYR A 129 -4.58 -15.36 7.48
C TYR A 129 -6.01 -15.81 7.85
N ASP A 130 -6.31 -17.11 7.75
CA ASP A 130 -7.61 -17.68 8.12
C ASP A 130 -7.88 -17.44 9.63
N ASP A 131 -9.12 -17.09 9.96
CA ASP A 131 -9.68 -16.89 11.31
C ASP A 131 -9.25 -15.69 12.19
N ARG A 132 -8.26 -14.86 11.80
CA ARG A 132 -7.86 -13.72 12.65
C ARG A 132 -8.64 -12.43 12.37
N PRO A 133 -8.92 -11.60 13.40
CA PRO A 133 -9.67 -10.37 13.22
C PRO A 133 -8.82 -9.31 12.49
N TYR A 134 -9.46 -8.53 11.62
CA TYR A 134 -8.87 -7.34 11.00
C TYR A 134 -9.04 -6.16 11.96
N ASP A 135 -8.23 -6.12 13.00
CA ASP A 135 -8.29 -5.10 14.03
C ASP A 135 -7.31 -3.97 13.72
N VAL A 136 -7.85 -2.80 13.36
CA VAL A 136 -7.06 -1.62 13.05
C VAL A 136 -6.84 -0.79 14.32
N ASP A 137 -5.57 -0.55 14.67
CA ASP A 137 -5.19 0.41 15.70
C ASP A 137 -5.33 1.85 15.18
N HIS A 138 -6.57 2.34 15.15
CA HIS A 138 -6.87 3.71 14.74
C HIS A 138 -6.08 4.77 15.55
N PRO A 139 -5.93 4.66 16.89
CA PRO A 139 -5.05 5.56 17.64
C PRO A 139 -3.62 5.63 17.11
N TYR A 140 -2.99 4.49 16.79
CA TYR A 140 -1.65 4.47 16.20
C TYR A 140 -1.60 5.23 14.86
N PHE A 141 -2.53 4.93 13.95
CA PHE A 141 -2.53 5.57 12.63
C PHE A 141 -2.86 7.07 12.68
N ARG A 142 -3.59 7.53 13.69
CA ARG A 142 -3.77 8.97 13.93
C ARG A 142 -2.47 9.68 14.30
N VAL A 143 -1.64 9.04 15.13
CA VAL A 143 -0.28 9.56 15.43
C VAL A 143 0.57 9.56 14.17
N ALA A 144 0.39 8.58 13.27
CA ALA A 144 1.09 8.54 11.99
C ALA A 144 0.64 9.69 11.06
N GLU A 145 -0.65 9.99 11.00
CA GLU A 145 -1.17 11.17 10.28
C GLU A 145 -0.56 12.47 10.80
N GLU A 146 -0.47 12.64 12.12
CA GLU A 146 0.19 13.81 12.74
C GLU A 146 1.69 13.90 12.38
N ALA A 147 2.33 12.77 12.05
CA ALA A 147 3.71 12.70 11.57
C ALA A 147 3.83 12.87 10.04
N GLY A 148 2.73 13.10 9.32
CA GLY A 148 2.70 13.35 7.88
C GLY A 148 2.49 12.11 7.00
N PHE A 149 2.11 10.97 7.58
CA PHE A 149 1.58 9.85 6.80
C PHE A 149 0.16 10.16 6.32
N VAL A 150 -0.27 9.53 5.23
CA VAL A 150 -1.64 9.66 4.73
C VAL A 150 -2.39 8.37 5.01
N VAL A 151 -3.61 8.46 5.54
CA VAL A 151 -4.52 7.32 5.65
C VAL A 151 -5.63 7.44 4.62
N GLY A 152 -5.78 6.41 3.78
CA GLY A 152 -6.78 6.33 2.72
C GLY A 152 -7.70 5.12 2.88
N TYR A 153 -8.77 5.10 2.09
CA TYR A 153 -9.69 3.96 2.03
C TYR A 153 -9.26 2.96 0.95
N HIS A 154 -8.92 1.73 1.33
CA HIS A 154 -8.78 0.63 0.40
C HIS A 154 -10.17 0.07 0.10
N GLN A 155 -10.71 0.32 -1.09
CA GLN A 155 -12.12 0.06 -1.36
C GLN A 155 -12.37 -1.40 -1.77
N ASN A 156 -13.17 -2.13 -0.99
CA ASN A 156 -13.57 -3.52 -1.29
C ASN A 156 -15.10 -3.73 -1.33
N ALA A 157 -15.85 -2.65 -1.54
CA ALA A 157 -17.31 -2.68 -1.42
C ALA A 157 -17.98 -3.68 -2.38
N ILE A 158 -17.47 -3.89 -3.60
CA ILE A 158 -18.04 -4.91 -4.52
C ILE A 158 -17.80 -6.32 -4.02
N ALA A 159 -16.63 -6.58 -3.42
CA ALA A 159 -16.32 -7.89 -2.86
C ALA A 159 -17.22 -8.21 -1.65
N ARG A 160 -17.58 -7.20 -0.85
CA ARG A 160 -18.44 -7.31 0.34
C ARG A 160 -19.94 -7.24 0.05
N ALA A 161 -20.33 -6.51 -0.98
CA ALA A 161 -21.74 -6.29 -1.30
C ALA A 161 -22.44 -7.60 -1.64
N GLY A 162 -23.70 -7.74 -1.21
CA GLY A 162 -24.54 -8.91 -1.45
C GLY A 162 -24.77 -9.21 -2.92
N THR A 163 -25.91 -8.82 -3.47
CA THR A 163 -26.34 -9.23 -4.82
C THR A 163 -26.61 -8.05 -5.75
N SER A 164 -26.32 -6.80 -5.36
CA SER A 164 -26.58 -5.62 -6.19
C SER A 164 -25.48 -4.56 -6.11
N LEU A 165 -25.37 -3.75 -7.17
CA LEU A 165 -24.48 -2.58 -7.19
C LEU A 165 -24.92 -1.49 -6.22
N ALA A 166 -26.23 -1.39 -5.94
CA ALA A 166 -26.76 -0.42 -4.97
C ALA A 166 -26.24 -0.73 -3.56
N ASP A 167 -26.18 -2.02 -3.18
CA ASP A 167 -25.59 -2.44 -1.91
C ASP A 167 -24.10 -2.10 -1.86
N ALA A 168 -23.38 -2.29 -2.97
CA ALA A 168 -21.96 -1.91 -3.05
C ALA A 168 -21.74 -0.40 -2.91
N THR A 169 -22.59 0.42 -3.52
CA THR A 169 -22.56 1.88 -3.34
C THR A 169 -22.85 2.26 -1.88
N ALA A 170 -23.81 1.60 -1.23
CA ALA A 170 -24.09 1.81 0.19
C ALA A 170 -22.89 1.43 1.07
N CYS A 171 -22.31 0.24 0.85
CA CYS A 171 -21.09 -0.20 1.55
C CYS A 171 -19.93 0.80 1.39
N PHE A 172 -19.67 1.31 0.18
CA PHE A 172 -18.62 2.32 -0.04
C PHE A 172 -18.89 3.55 0.84
N ARG A 173 -20.10 4.12 0.78
CA ARG A 173 -20.45 5.31 1.56
C ARG A 173 -20.28 5.08 3.06
N ASP A 174 -20.77 3.95 3.56
CA ASP A 174 -20.74 3.62 4.97
C ASP A 174 -19.30 3.39 5.46
N ASP A 175 -18.46 2.74 4.65
CA ASP A 175 -17.04 2.55 4.94
C ASP A 175 -16.29 3.90 5.02
N VAL A 176 -16.51 4.81 4.08
CA VAL A 176 -15.90 6.14 4.10
C VAL A 176 -16.38 6.92 5.32
N ALA A 177 -17.68 6.93 5.60
CA ALA A 177 -18.23 7.59 6.78
C ALA A 177 -17.65 7.00 8.07
N ALA A 178 -17.42 5.68 8.11
CA ALA A 178 -16.86 4.99 9.26
C ALA A 178 -15.39 5.34 9.50
N LEU A 179 -14.57 5.27 8.46
CA LEU A 179 -13.16 5.62 8.54
C LEU A 179 -12.97 7.11 8.85
N ARG A 180 -13.83 8.00 8.34
CA ARG A 180 -13.83 9.45 8.65
C ARG A 180 -14.11 9.79 10.11
N ARG A 181 -14.59 8.84 10.92
CA ARG A 181 -14.67 9.03 12.39
C ARG A 181 -13.29 9.00 13.05
N HIS A 182 -12.28 8.49 12.36
CA HIS A 182 -10.94 8.27 12.88
C HIS A 182 -9.87 9.06 12.11
N HIS A 183 -10.03 9.21 10.80
CA HIS A 183 -8.99 9.69 9.87
C HIS A 183 -9.51 10.74 8.88
N ALA A 184 -8.60 11.51 8.29
CA ALA A 184 -8.92 12.45 7.22
C ALA A 184 -8.98 11.73 5.86
N ILE A 185 -10.06 10.97 5.62
CA ILE A 185 -10.18 10.18 4.38
C ILE A 185 -10.52 11.07 3.19
N ASP A 186 -9.46 11.48 2.48
CA ASP A 186 -9.49 12.27 1.25
C ASP A 186 -9.10 11.46 0.00
N TYR A 187 -8.55 10.26 0.20
CA TYR A 187 -8.08 9.38 -0.88
C TYR A 187 -8.65 7.98 -0.73
N PHE A 188 -8.87 7.32 -1.87
CA PHE A 188 -9.18 5.89 -1.92
C PHE A 188 -8.51 5.22 -3.12
N CYS A 189 -8.32 3.91 -3.00
CA CYS A 189 -7.93 3.05 -4.11
C CYS A 189 -8.76 1.75 -4.06
N PRO A 190 -9.40 1.32 -5.16
CA PRO A 190 -10.07 0.03 -5.18
C PRO A 190 -9.11 -1.12 -5.00
N HIS A 191 -9.48 -2.09 -4.19
CA HIS A 191 -8.74 -3.32 -4.01
C HIS A 191 -8.77 -4.16 -5.29
N GLY A 192 -7.58 -4.53 -5.78
CA GLY A 192 -7.41 -5.33 -7.00
C GLY A 192 -7.81 -6.80 -6.88
N GLY A 193 -8.24 -7.24 -5.70
CA GLY A 193 -8.63 -8.61 -5.37
C GLY A 193 -9.93 -9.09 -6.03
N PRO A 194 -10.59 -10.13 -5.45
CA PRO A 194 -11.73 -10.77 -6.08
C PRO A 194 -12.91 -9.79 -6.28
N GLY A 195 -13.57 -9.93 -7.42
CA GLY A 195 -14.83 -9.27 -7.72
C GLY A 195 -16.03 -10.14 -7.31
N ARG A 196 -17.23 -9.70 -7.67
CA ARG A 196 -18.47 -10.44 -7.45
C ARG A 196 -19.32 -10.48 -8.71
N THR A 197 -19.98 -11.60 -8.96
CA THR A 197 -20.95 -11.72 -10.06
C THR A 197 -22.29 -11.14 -9.62
N ILE A 198 -22.73 -10.09 -10.31
CA ILE A 198 -24.02 -9.42 -10.12
C ILE A 198 -24.76 -9.50 -11.46
N ASP A 199 -25.98 -10.03 -11.45
CA ASP A 199 -26.82 -10.22 -12.65
C ASP A 199 -26.10 -10.91 -13.83
N GLY A 200 -25.30 -11.94 -13.52
CA GLY A 200 -24.57 -12.73 -14.52
C GLY A 200 -23.30 -12.07 -15.07
N ARG A 201 -22.91 -10.89 -14.57
CA ARG A 201 -21.68 -10.19 -14.94
C ARG A 201 -20.73 -10.09 -13.75
N LEU A 202 -19.44 -10.38 -13.98
CA LEU A 202 -18.39 -10.14 -12.98
C LEU A 202 -18.10 -8.64 -12.88
N TYR A 203 -18.26 -8.08 -11.68
CA TYR A 203 -17.84 -6.73 -11.32
C TYR A 203 -16.64 -6.80 -10.38
N ARG A 204 -15.65 -5.93 -10.60
CA ARG A 204 -14.52 -5.73 -9.70
C ARG A 204 -14.70 -4.43 -8.91
N ASN A 205 -13.92 -4.25 -7.85
CA ASN A 205 -14.01 -3.03 -7.02
C ASN A 205 -13.82 -1.75 -7.84
N PHE A 206 -12.90 -1.76 -8.81
CA PHE A 206 -12.68 -0.64 -9.73
C PHE A 206 -13.78 -0.44 -10.79
N ASP A 207 -14.84 -1.26 -10.81
CA ASP A 207 -16.02 -1.02 -11.66
C ASP A 207 -17.09 -0.21 -10.94
N LEU A 208 -16.93 0.02 -9.62
CA LEU A 208 -17.79 0.88 -8.83
C LEU A 208 -17.26 2.31 -8.87
N ASP A 209 -18.08 3.24 -9.34
CA ASP A 209 -17.74 4.66 -9.37
C ASP A 209 -17.88 5.32 -7.99
N ILE A 210 -17.30 6.50 -7.83
CA ILE A 210 -17.39 7.33 -6.62
C ILE A 210 -18.87 7.73 -6.42
N PRO A 211 -19.47 7.44 -5.25
CA PRO A 211 -20.80 7.94 -4.89
C PRO A 211 -20.89 9.46 -5.10
N ALA A 212 -22.00 9.93 -5.67
CA ALA A 212 -22.12 11.31 -6.15
C ALA A 212 -21.84 12.36 -5.06
N GLU A 213 -22.25 12.08 -3.83
CA GLU A 213 -22.04 12.92 -2.64
C GLU A 213 -20.58 12.96 -2.15
N LEU A 214 -19.75 12.00 -2.56
CA LEU A 214 -18.33 11.96 -2.21
C LEU A 214 -17.45 12.63 -3.28
N ARG A 215 -17.98 12.86 -4.48
CA ARG A 215 -17.27 13.56 -5.56
C ARG A 215 -16.86 14.96 -5.11
N GLY A 216 -15.60 15.32 -5.36
CA GLY A 216 -15.02 16.59 -4.91
C GLY A 216 -14.58 16.60 -3.44
N THR A 217 -14.74 15.49 -2.71
CA THR A 217 -14.23 15.31 -1.34
C THR A 217 -13.35 14.07 -1.21
N LEU A 218 -13.31 13.23 -2.24
CA LEU A 218 -12.58 11.98 -2.25
C LEU A 218 -11.92 11.79 -3.61
N ARG A 219 -10.63 11.45 -3.63
CA ARG A 219 -9.84 11.23 -4.85
C ARG A 219 -9.53 9.75 -5.05
N TRP A 220 -9.80 9.26 -6.26
CA TRP A 220 -9.39 7.92 -6.70
C TRP A 220 -7.94 7.95 -7.15
N VAL A 221 -7.01 7.43 -6.35
CA VAL A 221 -5.57 7.65 -6.59
C VAL A 221 -4.83 6.46 -7.19
N TYR A 222 -5.40 5.26 -7.14
CA TYR A 222 -4.75 4.06 -7.69
C TYR A 222 -5.76 2.97 -8.10
N ASN A 223 -5.31 1.98 -8.88
CA ASN A 223 -6.08 0.89 -9.53
C ASN A 223 -7.17 1.40 -10.50
N ARG A 224 -6.98 1.16 -11.81
CA ARG A 224 -7.72 1.72 -12.98
C ARG A 224 -7.40 3.18 -13.28
N TYR A 225 -7.59 4.05 -12.31
CA TYR A 225 -7.24 5.47 -12.40
C TYR A 225 -6.09 5.80 -11.45
N GLY A 226 -5.51 6.98 -11.59
CA GLY A 226 -4.50 7.46 -10.65
C GLY A 226 -3.55 8.48 -11.23
N VAL A 227 -2.66 8.94 -10.38
CA VAL A 227 -1.63 9.91 -10.74
C VAL A 227 -0.62 9.30 -11.73
N ARG A 228 -0.09 10.13 -12.62
CA ARG A 228 0.91 9.70 -13.61
C ARG A 228 2.28 9.56 -12.94
N PHE A 229 2.93 8.42 -13.17
CA PHE A 229 4.25 8.10 -12.64
C PHE A 229 5.16 7.63 -13.77
N SER A 230 6.44 8.01 -13.73
CA SER A 230 7.46 7.60 -14.69
C SER A 230 7.85 6.14 -14.52
N LYS A 231 7.74 5.61 -13.30
CA LYS A 231 8.08 4.23 -12.95
C LYS A 231 7.18 3.71 -11.86
N ARG A 232 6.89 2.40 -11.89
CA ARG A 232 6.04 1.73 -10.91
C ARG A 232 6.68 0.44 -10.43
N TYR A 233 6.47 0.13 -9.16
CA TYR A 233 6.75 -1.15 -8.52
C TYR A 233 5.49 -1.64 -7.82
N SER A 234 5.29 -2.95 -7.80
CA SER A 234 4.33 -3.59 -6.91
C SER A 234 4.80 -4.98 -6.55
N ASP A 235 4.72 -5.32 -5.26
CA ASP A 235 4.89 -6.68 -4.74
C ASP A 235 3.58 -7.51 -4.82
N GLY A 236 2.51 -6.91 -5.34
CA GLY A 236 1.22 -7.54 -5.56
C GLY A 236 1.22 -8.56 -6.71
N GLY A 237 0.19 -9.42 -6.76
CA GLY A 237 -0.01 -10.37 -7.86
C GLY A 237 0.92 -11.58 -7.84
N LEU A 238 1.73 -11.75 -6.80
CA LEU A 238 2.69 -12.84 -6.59
C LEU A 238 2.13 -14.24 -6.90
N ARG A 239 0.89 -14.52 -6.48
CA ARG A 239 0.24 -15.85 -6.62
C ARG A 239 0.09 -16.34 -8.07
N ARG A 240 0.33 -15.47 -9.08
CA ARG A 240 0.14 -15.76 -10.51
C ARG A 240 1.40 -15.56 -11.34
N ILE A 241 2.58 -15.58 -10.72
CA ILE A 241 3.85 -15.32 -11.40
C ILE A 241 4.73 -16.56 -11.36
N ASP A 242 4.86 -17.20 -12.51
CA ASP A 242 5.82 -18.27 -12.83
C ASP A 242 6.88 -17.81 -13.85
N ASP A 243 6.62 -16.74 -14.60
CA ASP A 243 7.57 -16.11 -15.52
C ASP A 243 8.78 -15.48 -14.79
N PRO A 244 10.02 -15.95 -15.05
CA PRO A 244 11.23 -15.40 -14.45
C PRO A 244 11.41 -13.89 -14.63
N ASN A 245 11.01 -13.32 -15.76
CA ASN A 245 11.17 -11.87 -16.00
C ASN A 245 10.25 -11.05 -15.08
N ARG A 246 9.03 -11.54 -14.85
CA ARG A 246 8.09 -10.92 -13.93
C ARG A 246 8.53 -11.10 -12.47
N LEU A 247 9.17 -12.22 -12.13
CA LEU A 247 9.76 -12.43 -10.80
C LEU A 247 10.95 -11.49 -10.54
N ALA A 248 11.79 -11.21 -11.55
CA ALA A 248 12.85 -10.22 -11.43
C ALA A 248 12.30 -8.81 -11.15
N GLY A 249 11.10 -8.50 -11.65
CA GLY A 249 10.39 -7.25 -11.36
C GLY A 249 9.94 -7.08 -9.90
N LEU A 250 9.97 -8.14 -9.09
CA LEU A 250 9.65 -8.10 -7.66
C LEU A 250 10.85 -7.68 -6.78
N ASP A 251 12.05 -7.55 -7.36
CA ASP A 251 13.24 -7.05 -6.65
C ASP A 251 13.08 -5.55 -6.33
N LEU A 252 12.62 -5.27 -5.11
CA LEU A 252 12.41 -3.91 -4.60
C LEU A 252 13.72 -3.11 -4.57
N LEU A 253 14.87 -3.75 -4.32
CA LEU A 253 16.16 -3.05 -4.31
C LEU A 253 16.59 -2.67 -5.72
N ALA A 254 16.41 -3.57 -6.69
CA ALA A 254 16.68 -3.25 -8.09
C ALA A 254 15.80 -2.08 -8.57
N PHE A 255 14.52 -2.07 -8.18
CA PHE A 255 13.63 -0.93 -8.42
C PHE A 255 14.20 0.36 -7.81
N ALA A 256 14.50 0.37 -6.52
CA ALA A 256 14.98 1.56 -5.82
C ALA A 256 16.30 2.10 -6.39
N ARG A 257 17.26 1.22 -6.73
CA ARG A 257 18.54 1.58 -7.34
C ARG A 257 18.41 2.13 -8.76
N SER A 258 17.33 1.76 -9.45
CA SER A 258 17.11 2.18 -10.84
C SER A 258 16.41 3.54 -10.99
N LEU A 259 15.88 4.12 -9.91
CA LEU A 259 15.25 5.45 -9.94
C LEU A 259 16.25 6.52 -10.42
N GLN A 260 15.81 7.49 -11.20
CA GLN A 260 16.68 8.55 -11.74
C GLN A 260 16.20 9.95 -11.33
N PRO A 261 17.11 10.94 -11.21
CA PRO A 261 16.75 12.33 -11.03
C PRO A 261 15.70 12.81 -12.04
N GLY A 262 14.77 13.65 -11.56
CA GLY A 262 13.67 14.19 -12.33
C GLY A 262 12.51 13.21 -12.54
N GLN A 263 12.60 11.97 -12.06
CA GLN A 263 11.48 11.02 -12.08
C GLN A 263 10.58 11.21 -10.86
N ARG A 264 9.29 10.95 -11.08
CA ARG A 264 8.32 10.65 -10.03
C ARG A 264 7.90 9.20 -10.16
N ALA A 265 8.25 8.38 -9.19
CA ALA A 265 7.99 6.94 -9.18
C ALA A 265 6.95 6.57 -8.11
N PHE A 266 6.43 5.36 -8.22
CA PHE A 266 5.43 4.80 -7.31
C PHE A 266 5.82 3.38 -6.90
N ALA A 267 5.72 3.06 -5.63
CA ALA A 267 5.86 1.71 -5.10
C ALA A 267 4.61 1.32 -4.31
N LEU A 268 3.95 0.26 -4.73
CA LEU A 268 2.91 -0.40 -3.95
C LEU A 268 3.50 -1.56 -3.17
N ILE A 269 3.30 -1.55 -1.87
CA ILE A 269 3.73 -2.55 -0.92
C ILE A 269 2.49 -3.14 -0.25
N HIS A 270 2.49 -4.45 -0.03
CA HIS A 270 1.49 -5.14 0.76
C HIS A 270 2.18 -5.59 2.07
N PRO A 271 2.06 -4.83 3.17
CA PRO A 271 2.85 -5.06 4.38
C PRO A 271 2.81 -6.50 4.91
N GLN A 272 1.67 -7.20 4.79
CA GLN A 272 1.50 -8.60 5.18
C GLN A 272 2.43 -9.58 4.45
N LEU A 273 3.03 -9.16 3.32
CA LEU A 273 4.00 -9.95 2.59
C LEU A 273 5.41 -9.82 3.15
N TRP A 274 5.71 -8.86 4.04
CA TRP A 274 7.05 -8.58 4.55
C TRP A 274 7.14 -8.86 6.05
N GLY A 275 7.94 -9.83 6.45
CA GLY A 275 8.01 -10.27 7.85
C GLY A 275 9.21 -11.17 8.15
N TYR A 276 9.32 -11.64 9.39
CA TYR A 276 10.41 -12.52 9.80
C TYR A 276 10.08 -14.01 9.60
N ASN A 277 8.80 -14.40 9.61
CA ASN A 277 8.35 -15.76 9.31
C ASN A 277 8.28 -16.03 7.79
N VAL A 278 9.42 -15.96 7.11
CA VAL A 278 9.46 -16.14 5.66
C VAL A 278 9.19 -17.60 5.32
N GLN A 279 8.15 -17.84 4.53
CA GLN A 279 7.77 -19.19 4.06
C GLN A 279 7.91 -19.29 2.54
N PRO A 280 9.07 -19.73 2.02
CA PRO A 280 9.31 -19.82 0.57
C PRO A 280 8.32 -20.72 -0.18
N SER A 281 7.62 -21.62 0.52
CA SER A 281 6.58 -22.47 -0.05
C SER A 281 5.38 -21.68 -0.61
N TYR A 282 5.13 -20.44 -0.18
CA TYR A 282 4.06 -19.60 -0.75
C TYR A 282 4.33 -19.14 -2.19
N ASN A 283 5.61 -19.04 -2.57
CA ASN A 283 6.00 -18.90 -3.97
C ASN A 283 7.33 -19.63 -4.24
N PRO A 284 7.29 -20.91 -4.63
CA PRO A 284 8.50 -21.68 -4.89
C PRO A 284 9.32 -21.14 -6.05
N HIS A 285 8.70 -20.41 -6.99
CA HIS A 285 9.43 -19.79 -8.11
C HIS A 285 10.23 -18.57 -7.64
N LEU A 286 9.71 -17.78 -6.69
CA LEU A 286 10.46 -16.68 -6.10
C LEU A 286 11.74 -17.17 -5.41
N ALA A 287 11.67 -18.33 -4.73
CA ALA A 287 12.82 -18.99 -4.11
C ALA A 287 13.93 -19.39 -5.10
N THR A 288 13.68 -19.36 -6.41
CA THR A 288 14.70 -19.61 -7.44
C THR A 288 15.49 -18.36 -7.82
N GLN A 289 15.03 -17.17 -7.46
CA GLN A 289 15.65 -15.91 -7.87
C GLN A 289 16.93 -15.64 -7.05
N PRO A 290 18.07 -15.31 -7.70
CA PRO A 290 19.34 -15.08 -6.99
C PRO A 290 19.28 -13.96 -5.95
N TRP A 291 18.61 -12.85 -6.27
CA TRP A 291 18.46 -11.71 -5.38
C TRP A 291 17.66 -12.08 -4.11
N TYR A 292 16.64 -12.93 -4.27
CA TYR A 292 15.78 -13.36 -3.17
C TYR A 292 16.50 -14.34 -2.24
N ARG A 293 17.26 -15.30 -2.81
CA ARG A 293 18.11 -16.22 -2.03
C ARG A 293 19.13 -15.48 -1.18
N ALA A 294 19.75 -14.43 -1.73
CA ALA A 294 20.72 -13.63 -1.00
C ALA A 294 20.14 -12.99 0.26
N PHE A 295 18.83 -12.76 0.34
CA PHE A 295 18.17 -12.33 1.58
C PHE A 295 17.88 -13.48 2.52
N LEU A 296 17.39 -14.62 2.01
CA LEU A 296 17.13 -15.80 2.85
C LEU A 296 18.39 -16.25 3.61
N ASP A 297 19.54 -16.24 2.95
CA ASP A 297 20.83 -16.63 3.54
C ASP A 297 21.33 -15.65 4.62
N ARG A 298 20.80 -14.42 4.65
CA ARG A 298 21.13 -13.40 5.68
C ARG A 298 20.16 -13.41 6.85
N SER A 299 18.93 -13.83 6.61
CA SER A 299 17.86 -13.85 7.60
C SER A 299 17.82 -15.14 8.42
N GLY A 300 18.49 -16.22 7.99
CA GLY A 300 18.69 -17.46 8.76
C GLY A 300 19.87 -17.39 9.71
#